data_AF-A0A1I0MIQ5-F1
#
_entry.id   AF-A0A1I0MIQ5-F1
#
_cell.length_a   1.000
_cell.length_b   1.000
_cell.length_c   1.000
_cell.angle_alpha   90.00
_cell.angle_beta   90.00
_cell.angle_gamma   90.00
#
_symmetry.space_group_name_H-M   'P 1'
#
loop_
_entity.id
_entity.type
_entity.pdbx_description
1 polymer ?
#
loop_
_entity_poly.entity_id
_entity_poly.type
_entity_poly.pdbx_seq_one_letter_code
_entity_poly.pdbx_strand_id
1 'polypeptide(L)'
;MTPAIGLAWNPAVGIPMLFVGIVVLVLLWLFGQPRKEQGRRKPVQEQPERARERREPVFGEEGGDDDMEPVASFSARDEDANDPLFAPRPAQGELDVDLRAELERLGASLAGEQTESAAPVLREDPAPRGARVDPRLDLPFDVDDAVTPAPAPIPAPAPAPAPPPKAPPRSDLGRRPPSAPVERIVSLYVVSREGSRFNGSDLVVAAEKAGLEFGDMGIYHRLVDGHPEKGPIFSVANLVKPGNFDMARIATLQTPGLSFFMALPGPIPALDAWDAMLPTAQRLAELLDGLVLDEERNALGRQRIAHIRDELRGWDRGHEGEEIKFGQ
;
A
#
# COMPACT_ATOMS: atom_id res chain seq x y z
N MET A 1 -8.53 24.75 65.86
CA MET A 1 -7.24 24.40 65.26
C MET A 1 -7.52 23.97 63.82
N THR A 2 -7.27 24.86 62.87
CA THR A 2 -7.49 24.67 61.43
C THR A 2 -6.27 23.94 60.84
N PRO A 3 -6.41 22.75 60.23
CA PRO A 3 -5.32 22.17 59.48
C PRO A 3 -5.24 22.87 58.13
N ALA A 4 -4.24 23.74 57.98
CA ALA A 4 -3.81 24.24 56.68
C ALA A 4 -3.24 23.05 55.89
N ILE A 5 -3.96 22.59 54.86
CA ILE A 5 -3.42 21.68 53.85
C ILE A 5 -2.44 22.51 53.01
N GLY A 6 -1.19 22.56 53.44
CA GLY A 6 -0.09 23.09 52.65
C GLY A 6 0.16 22.14 51.47
N LEU A 7 -0.53 22.39 50.36
CA LEU A 7 -0.25 21.72 49.09
C LEU A 7 1.13 22.20 48.61
N ALA A 8 2.18 21.47 48.99
CA ALA A 8 3.53 21.72 48.53
C ALA A 8 3.59 21.43 47.01
N TRP A 9 3.28 22.45 46.22
CA TRP A 9 3.40 22.41 44.76
C TRP A 9 4.88 22.25 44.41
N ASN A 10 5.25 21.12 43.81
CA ASN A 10 6.58 20.96 43.23
C ASN A 10 6.60 21.59 41.82
N PRO A 11 7.28 22.73 41.60
CA PRO A 11 7.29 23.39 40.30
C PRO A 11 7.88 22.47 39.21
N ALA A 12 8.78 21.56 39.57
CA ALA A 12 9.35 20.59 38.65
C ALA A 12 8.33 19.56 38.11
N VAL A 13 7.19 19.38 38.79
CA VAL A 13 6.11 18.46 38.36
C VAL A 13 4.90 19.23 37.83
N GLY A 14 4.57 20.38 38.42
CA GLY A 14 3.45 21.19 37.97
C GLY A 14 3.66 21.86 36.61
N ILE A 15 4.89 22.32 36.32
CA ILE A 15 5.22 22.94 35.03
C ILE A 15 5.07 21.93 33.87
N PRO A 16 5.64 20.71 33.90
CA PRO A 16 5.45 19.76 32.81
C PRO A 16 3.99 19.30 32.68
N MET A 17 3.24 19.14 33.79
CA MET A 17 1.80 18.84 33.74
C MET A 17 0.99 19.95 33.04
N LEU A 18 1.35 21.22 33.26
CA LEU A 18 0.72 22.35 32.59
C LEU A 18 1.02 22.36 31.09
N PHE A 19 2.26 22.05 30.69
CA PHE A 19 2.61 21.89 29.28
C PHE A 19 1.84 20.74 28.61
N VAL A 20 1.73 19.59 29.27
CA VAL A 20 0.92 18.46 28.78
C VAL A 20 -0.54 18.87 28.64
N GLY A 21 -1.10 19.59 29.62
CA GLY A 21 -2.47 20.11 29.56
C GLY A 21 -2.69 21.08 28.39
N ILE A 22 -1.75 22.00 28.14
CA ILE A 22 -1.83 22.93 27.00
C ILE A 22 -1.72 22.18 25.68
N VAL A 23 -0.83 21.19 25.57
CA VAL A 23 -0.70 20.36 24.36
C VAL A 23 -1.99 19.60 24.08
N VAL A 24 -2.62 19.01 25.10
CA VAL A 24 -3.92 18.34 24.96
C VAL A 24 -5.02 19.33 24.54
N LEU A 25 -5.04 20.55 25.11
CA LEU A 25 -6.01 21.57 24.75
C LEU A 25 -5.84 22.05 23.29
N VAL A 26 -4.60 22.25 22.85
CA VAL A 26 -4.27 22.62 21.47
C VAL A 26 -4.66 21.49 20.52
N LEU A 27 -4.36 20.22 20.87
CA LEU A 27 -4.79 19.07 20.07
C LEU A 27 -6.31 18.95 19.99
N LEU A 28 -7.03 19.19 21.08
CA LEU A 28 -8.49 19.19 21.09
C LEU A 28 -9.06 20.35 20.26
N TRP A 29 -8.40 21.51 20.23
CA TRP A 29 -8.82 22.63 19.38
C TRP A 29 -8.52 22.37 17.89
N LEU A 30 -7.38 21.76 17.58
CA LEU A 30 -6.92 21.49 16.22
C LEU A 30 -7.66 20.31 15.58
N PHE A 31 -8.03 19.28 16.36
CA PHE A 31 -8.78 18.10 15.91
C PHE A 31 -10.28 18.14 16.25
N GLY A 32 -10.70 18.99 17.18
CA GLY A 32 -12.10 19.13 17.61
C GLY A 32 -12.89 20.19 16.85
N GLN A 33 -12.34 20.81 15.80
CA GLN A 33 -13.17 21.59 14.88
C GLN A 33 -14.12 20.63 14.13
N PRO A 34 -15.45 20.69 14.37
CA PRO A 34 -16.39 19.93 13.57
C PRO A 34 -16.27 20.43 12.13
N ARG A 35 -15.77 19.58 11.24
CA ARG A 35 -15.78 19.83 9.79
C ARG A 35 -17.23 20.06 9.39
N LYS A 36 -17.58 21.33 9.21
CA LYS A 36 -18.90 21.75 8.76
C LYS A 36 -19.16 21.10 7.40
N GLU A 37 -20.24 20.33 7.38
CA GLU A 37 -20.84 19.66 6.24
C GLU A 37 -20.79 20.54 4.98
N GLN A 38 -20.05 20.08 3.97
CA GLN A 38 -20.24 20.49 2.58
C GLN A 38 -21.57 19.91 2.11
N GLY A 39 -22.65 20.59 2.46
CA GLY A 39 -24.01 20.18 2.14
C GLY A 39 -24.99 21.35 2.01
N ARG A 40 -24.52 22.57 1.72
CA ARG A 40 -25.42 23.69 1.46
C ARG A 40 -25.71 23.76 -0.04
N ARG A 41 -26.76 23.04 -0.45
CA ARG A 41 -27.44 23.24 -1.74
C ARG A 41 -27.73 24.74 -1.88
N LYS A 42 -27.13 25.37 -2.89
CA LYS A 42 -27.55 26.70 -3.33
C LYS A 42 -29.04 26.59 -3.72
N PRO A 43 -29.97 27.36 -3.16
CA PRO A 43 -31.30 27.42 -3.72
C PRO A 43 -31.19 27.98 -5.14
N VAL A 44 -31.70 27.19 -6.08
CA VAL A 44 -31.93 27.58 -7.47
C VAL A 44 -32.70 28.90 -7.44
N GLN A 45 -32.13 29.93 -8.06
CA GLN A 45 -32.82 31.17 -8.31
C GLN A 45 -33.80 30.89 -9.44
N GLU A 46 -35.08 30.78 -9.12
CA GLU A 46 -36.17 30.71 -10.08
C GLU A 46 -36.10 31.92 -10.99
N GLN A 47 -35.80 31.69 -12.26
CA GLN A 47 -35.93 32.68 -13.31
C GLN A 47 -37.29 32.40 -13.99
N PRO A 48 -38.26 33.33 -13.93
CA PRO A 48 -39.58 33.11 -14.48
C PRO A 48 -39.53 33.08 -16.01
N GLU A 49 -40.31 32.16 -16.55
CA GLU A 49 -40.51 31.93 -17.98
C GLU A 49 -40.64 33.22 -18.80
N ARG A 50 -39.88 33.28 -19.90
CA ARG A 50 -40.35 33.93 -21.12
C ARG A 50 -40.09 33.02 -22.32
N ALA A 51 -41.21 32.45 -22.76
CA ALA A 51 -41.69 32.47 -24.13
C ALA A 51 -40.77 31.92 -25.24
N ARG A 52 -41.15 30.71 -25.67
CA ARG A 52 -41.41 30.34 -27.08
C ARG A 52 -40.38 30.81 -28.12
N GLU A 53 -39.57 29.87 -28.61
CA GLU A 53 -39.69 29.44 -30.02
C GLU A 53 -38.82 28.19 -30.25
N ARG A 54 -39.46 27.03 -30.17
CA ARG A 54 -39.01 25.82 -30.86
C ARG A 54 -39.09 26.11 -32.35
N ARG A 55 -37.95 26.26 -33.02
CA ARG A 55 -37.86 26.27 -34.48
C ARG A 55 -37.15 24.99 -34.94
N GLU A 56 -37.91 24.18 -35.64
CA GLU A 56 -37.44 23.00 -36.37
C GLU A 56 -36.71 23.47 -37.64
N PRO A 57 -35.63 22.80 -38.09
CA PRO A 57 -35.06 23.05 -39.40
C PRO A 57 -35.93 22.39 -40.48
N VAL A 58 -36.61 23.23 -41.27
CA VAL A 58 -37.31 22.83 -42.50
C VAL A 58 -36.31 22.87 -43.65
N PHE A 59 -36.19 21.76 -44.37
CA PHE A 59 -35.55 21.64 -45.68
C PHE A 59 -36.58 21.91 -46.79
N GLY A 60 -36.17 22.66 -47.82
CA GLY A 60 -36.87 22.90 -49.10
C GLY A 60 -36.26 24.14 -49.79
N GLU A 61 -35.47 23.97 -50.86
CA GLU A 61 -35.85 24.14 -52.30
C GLU A 61 -36.27 25.60 -52.61
N GLU A 62 -35.73 26.37 -53.56
CA GLU A 62 -35.01 26.12 -54.82
C GLU A 62 -34.53 27.51 -55.37
N GLY A 63 -33.51 27.56 -56.24
CA GLY A 63 -33.44 28.56 -57.34
C GLY A 63 -32.21 29.49 -57.47
N GLY A 64 -31.45 29.24 -58.55
CA GLY A 64 -30.60 30.17 -59.33
C GLY A 64 -29.24 30.57 -58.71
N ASP A 65 -28.10 30.62 -59.38
CA ASP A 65 -27.64 30.36 -60.76
C ASP A 65 -26.08 30.43 -60.67
N ASP A 66 -25.39 30.09 -61.76
CA ASP A 66 -23.98 30.38 -62.07
C ASP A 66 -22.87 29.43 -61.57
N ASP A 67 -22.52 28.51 -62.48
CA ASP A 67 -21.17 28.22 -63.00
C ASP A 67 -20.07 27.68 -62.05
N MET A 68 -19.86 26.35 -62.05
CA MET A 68 -18.61 25.68 -62.50
C MET A 68 -18.69 24.14 -62.37
N GLU A 69 -18.45 23.40 -63.46
CA GLU A 69 -18.25 21.93 -63.55
C GLU A 69 -16.82 21.63 -64.07
N PRO A 70 -16.29 20.38 -64.10
CA PRO A 70 -16.42 19.25 -63.17
C PRO A 70 -15.08 18.48 -62.93
N VAL A 71 -14.98 17.66 -61.87
CA VAL A 71 -14.23 16.38 -61.94
C VAL A 71 -14.85 15.30 -61.03
N ALA A 72 -15.43 14.30 -61.70
CA ALA A 72 -15.66 12.88 -61.39
C ALA A 72 -15.51 12.42 -59.92
N SER A 73 -16.59 12.05 -59.23
CA SER A 73 -17.30 10.75 -59.30
C SER A 73 -16.58 9.60 -58.58
N PHE A 74 -17.17 9.11 -57.48
CA PHE A 74 -17.80 7.79 -57.51
C PHE A 74 -18.82 7.62 -56.39
N SER A 75 -19.99 7.15 -56.79
CA SER A 75 -21.23 6.96 -56.06
C SER A 75 -21.21 5.78 -55.07
N ALA A 76 -22.11 5.89 -54.10
CA ALA A 76 -22.57 4.85 -53.18
C ALA A 76 -22.77 3.46 -53.84
N ARG A 77 -22.42 2.43 -53.08
CA ARG A 77 -23.01 1.10 -53.15
C ARG A 77 -23.29 0.62 -51.73
N ASP A 78 -24.56 0.42 -51.45
CA ASP A 78 -25.05 -0.55 -50.47
C ASP A 78 -24.38 -1.90 -50.73
N GLU A 79 -23.63 -2.42 -49.77
CA GLU A 79 -23.34 -3.86 -49.59
C GLU A 79 -22.40 -4.00 -48.39
N ASP A 80 -22.96 -4.30 -47.21
CA ASP A 80 -22.40 -5.28 -46.26
C ASP A 80 -23.25 -5.31 -44.97
N ALA A 81 -24.50 -5.74 -45.14
CA ALA A 81 -25.31 -6.29 -44.07
C ALA A 81 -24.99 -7.78 -43.91
N ASN A 82 -23.79 -8.13 -43.45
CA ASN A 82 -23.45 -9.40 -42.76
C ASN A 82 -21.93 -9.49 -42.48
N ASP A 83 -21.44 -8.79 -41.47
CA ASP A 83 -20.14 -9.10 -40.85
C ASP A 83 -20.37 -9.76 -39.48
N PRO A 84 -20.04 -11.06 -39.30
CA PRO A 84 -20.24 -11.78 -38.04
C PRO A 84 -19.18 -11.48 -36.95
N LEU A 85 -18.32 -10.47 -37.11
CA LEU A 85 -17.27 -10.15 -36.12
C LEU A 85 -17.62 -9.04 -35.11
N PHE A 86 -18.80 -8.42 -35.22
CA PHE A 86 -19.31 -7.48 -34.22
C PHE A 86 -20.55 -8.04 -33.51
N ALA A 87 -20.32 -8.81 -32.44
CA ALA A 87 -21.38 -9.18 -31.50
C ALA A 87 -21.90 -7.94 -30.76
N PRO A 88 -23.23 -7.77 -30.59
CA PRO A 88 -23.77 -6.68 -29.79
C PRO A 88 -23.42 -6.89 -28.30
N ARG A 89 -23.01 -5.79 -27.63
CA ARG A 89 -22.91 -5.74 -26.17
C ARG A 89 -24.29 -6.11 -25.58
N PRO A 90 -24.39 -7.09 -24.66
CA PRO A 90 -25.67 -7.43 -24.05
C PRO A 90 -26.19 -6.21 -23.27
N ALA A 91 -27.48 -5.93 -23.45
CA ALA A 91 -28.16 -4.86 -22.74
C ALA A 91 -28.16 -5.18 -21.24
N GLN A 92 -27.88 -4.15 -20.44
CA GLN A 92 -27.61 -4.18 -18.99
C GLN A 92 -28.76 -4.69 -18.10
N GLY A 93 -29.82 -5.27 -18.68
CA GLY A 93 -30.97 -5.85 -17.97
C GLY A 93 -31.05 -7.38 -18.00
N GLU A 94 -30.31 -8.06 -18.88
CA GLU A 94 -30.39 -9.54 -18.99
C GLU A 94 -29.52 -10.23 -17.92
N LEU A 95 -28.38 -9.64 -17.56
CA LEU A 95 -27.48 -10.15 -16.52
C LEU A 95 -28.11 -10.13 -15.11
N ASP A 96 -28.96 -9.14 -14.81
CA ASP A 96 -29.61 -9.02 -13.49
C ASP A 96 -30.68 -10.11 -13.27
N VAL A 97 -31.31 -10.59 -14.35
CA VAL A 97 -32.33 -11.65 -14.28
C VAL A 97 -31.66 -13.01 -14.06
N ASP A 98 -30.56 -13.28 -14.76
CA ASP A 98 -29.77 -14.52 -14.58
C ASP A 98 -29.08 -14.58 -13.20
N LEU A 99 -28.51 -13.47 -12.71
CA LEU A 99 -27.92 -13.42 -11.37
C LEU A 99 -28.96 -13.65 -10.27
N ARG A 100 -30.18 -13.13 -10.45
CA ARG A 100 -31.26 -13.29 -9.48
C ARG A 100 -31.76 -14.73 -9.42
N ALA A 101 -31.82 -15.42 -10.55
CA ALA A 101 -32.13 -16.85 -10.61
C ALA A 101 -31.02 -17.72 -9.98
N GLU A 102 -29.75 -17.36 -10.17
CA GLU A 102 -28.62 -18.04 -9.50
C GLU A 102 -28.62 -17.80 -7.98
N LEU A 103 -28.93 -16.59 -7.52
CA LEU A 103 -29.03 -16.25 -6.10
C LEU A 103 -30.20 -16.96 -5.40
N GLU A 104 -31.34 -17.13 -6.07
CA GLU A 104 -32.48 -17.88 -5.53
C GLU A 104 -32.15 -19.38 -5.42
N ARG A 105 -31.39 -19.93 -6.37
CA ARG A 105 -30.89 -21.32 -6.34
C ARG A 105 -29.86 -21.53 -5.22
N LEU A 106 -28.98 -20.56 -4.99
CA LEU A 106 -28.01 -20.58 -3.89
C LEU A 106 -28.67 -20.37 -2.52
N GLY A 107 -29.68 -19.50 -2.43
CA GLY A 107 -30.50 -19.31 -1.23
C GLY A 107 -31.27 -20.57 -0.84
N ALA A 108 -31.76 -21.33 -1.83
CA ALA A 108 -32.41 -22.62 -1.59
C ALA A 108 -31.43 -23.70 -1.08
N SER A 109 -30.16 -23.69 -1.51
CA SER A 109 -29.14 -24.60 -0.97
C SER A 109 -28.69 -24.23 0.45
N LEU A 110 -28.60 -22.94 0.79
CA LEU A 110 -28.20 -22.51 2.14
C LEU A 110 -29.30 -22.67 3.20
N ALA A 111 -30.57 -22.63 2.80
CA ALA A 111 -31.69 -22.86 3.73
C ALA A 111 -31.81 -24.34 4.17
N GLY A 112 -31.20 -25.28 3.45
CA GLY A 112 -31.20 -26.71 3.77
C GLY A 112 -30.17 -27.15 4.82
N GLU A 113 -29.14 -26.34 5.11
CA GLU A 113 -28.02 -26.72 5.99
C GLU A 113 -28.09 -26.13 7.41
N GLN A 114 -29.08 -25.30 7.73
CA GLN A 114 -29.19 -24.64 9.06
C GLN A 114 -30.18 -25.29 10.04
N THR A 115 -30.72 -26.47 9.71
CA THR A 115 -31.60 -27.21 10.63
C THR A 115 -31.06 -28.59 10.97
N GLU A 116 -29.82 -28.67 11.44
CA GLU A 116 -29.39 -29.78 12.28
C GLU A 116 -28.29 -29.34 13.25
N SER A 117 -28.46 -29.71 14.53
CA SER A 117 -27.54 -29.57 15.66
C SER A 117 -27.69 -28.35 16.60
N ALA A 118 -28.75 -28.44 17.42
CA ALA A 118 -28.71 -28.53 18.89
C ALA A 118 -27.98 -27.48 19.76
N ALA A 119 -28.76 -26.85 20.65
CA ALA A 119 -28.35 -26.26 21.94
C ALA A 119 -28.62 -27.28 23.09
N PRO A 120 -28.47 -26.95 24.40
CA PRO A 120 -27.30 -26.45 25.16
C PRO A 120 -27.06 -27.26 26.47
N VAL A 121 -25.85 -27.32 27.07
CA VAL A 121 -25.70 -27.72 28.50
C VAL A 121 -24.53 -27.05 29.24
N LEU A 122 -24.90 -26.21 30.20
CA LEU A 122 -24.44 -25.99 31.58
C LEU A 122 -22.95 -26.08 32.04
N ARG A 123 -22.63 -25.10 32.90
CA ARG A 123 -21.44 -24.90 33.75
C ARG A 123 -21.30 -25.95 34.86
N GLU A 124 -20.06 -26.29 35.25
CA GLU A 124 -19.65 -26.45 36.66
C GLU A 124 -18.12 -26.64 36.83
N ASP A 125 -17.60 -26.00 37.87
CA ASP A 125 -16.30 -26.16 38.59
C ASP A 125 -16.67 -25.87 40.08
N PRO A 126 -15.95 -26.27 41.18
CA PRO A 126 -14.56 -26.78 41.27
C PRO A 126 -14.26 -27.83 42.41
N ALA A 127 -12.94 -28.11 42.63
CA ALA A 127 -12.24 -28.39 43.92
C ALA A 127 -11.52 -29.78 44.10
N PRO A 128 -10.63 -29.99 45.13
CA PRO A 128 -9.16 -29.92 45.00
C PRO A 128 -8.39 -31.14 45.60
N ARG A 129 -7.06 -31.30 45.36
CA ARG A 129 -6.19 -32.14 46.22
C ARG A 129 -4.66 -31.99 46.00
N GLY A 130 -3.92 -31.90 47.12
CA GLY A 130 -2.51 -32.32 47.29
C GLY A 130 -1.46 -31.20 47.19
N ALA A 131 -1.16 -30.41 48.23
CA ALA A 131 -0.26 -30.69 49.37
C ALA A 131 1.25 -30.76 49.02
N ARG A 132 1.96 -29.66 49.33
CA ARG A 132 3.42 -29.54 49.48
C ARG A 132 3.90 -30.36 50.69
N VAL A 133 5.05 -31.05 50.59
CA VAL A 133 5.97 -31.30 51.72
C VAL A 133 7.40 -31.53 51.17
N ASP A 134 8.36 -30.70 51.59
CA ASP A 134 9.80 -30.90 51.43
C ASP A 134 10.32 -31.98 52.41
N PRO A 135 11.25 -32.87 52.02
CA PRO A 135 12.02 -33.64 52.99
C PRO A 135 13.33 -32.93 53.29
N ARG A 136 13.37 -32.34 54.49
CA ARG A 136 14.59 -31.91 55.19
C ARG A 136 15.27 -33.18 55.74
N LEU A 137 16.51 -33.45 55.35
CA LEU A 137 17.35 -34.49 55.95
C LEU A 137 18.45 -33.81 56.78
N ASP A 138 18.46 -34.10 58.07
CA ASP A 138 19.40 -33.59 59.06
C ASP A 138 20.37 -34.71 59.49
N LEU A 139 21.65 -34.30 59.67
CA LEU A 139 22.72 -34.85 60.53
C LEU A 139 23.68 -35.93 59.97
N PRO A 140 24.89 -36.09 60.57
CA PRO A 140 25.84 -35.10 61.15
C PRO A 140 27.28 -35.36 60.62
N PHE A 141 28.30 -34.61 61.05
CA PHE A 141 29.70 -35.03 61.34
C PHE A 141 30.66 -33.82 61.26
N ASP A 142 31.09 -33.34 62.43
CA ASP A 142 32.25 -32.47 62.66
C ASP A 142 33.57 -33.19 62.32
N VAL A 143 34.52 -32.52 61.65
CA VAL A 143 35.92 -32.42 62.10
C VAL A 143 36.57 -31.16 61.50
N ASP A 144 37.11 -30.32 62.39
CA ASP A 144 38.07 -29.24 62.16
C ASP A 144 39.35 -29.76 61.47
N ASP A 145 39.80 -29.12 60.38
CA ASP A 145 41.24 -29.07 60.08
C ASP A 145 41.60 -27.90 59.16
N ALA A 146 42.67 -27.20 59.52
CA ALA A 146 43.09 -25.94 58.97
C ALA A 146 43.86 -26.12 57.65
N VAL A 147 43.42 -25.47 56.56
CA VAL A 147 44.27 -25.19 55.38
C VAL A 147 43.91 -23.83 54.77
N THR A 148 44.87 -22.91 54.85
CA THR A 148 45.27 -21.80 53.96
C THR A 148 44.27 -21.31 52.88
N PRO A 149 43.99 -20.00 52.77
CA PRO A 149 43.24 -19.48 51.64
C PRO A 149 44.07 -19.56 50.35
N ALA A 150 43.77 -20.55 49.50
CA ALA A 150 44.24 -20.58 48.13
C ALA A 150 43.42 -19.57 47.29
N PRO A 151 44.06 -18.79 46.40
CA PRO A 151 43.39 -17.76 45.62
C PRO A 151 42.37 -18.37 44.65
N ALA A 152 41.22 -17.70 44.52
CA ALA A 152 40.16 -18.08 43.60
C ALA A 152 40.69 -18.30 42.17
N PRO A 153 40.19 -19.31 41.43
CA PRO A 153 40.51 -19.45 40.03
C PRO A 153 39.98 -18.22 39.28
N ILE A 154 40.89 -17.53 38.58
CA ILE A 154 40.56 -16.45 37.66
C ILE A 154 39.55 -17.01 36.65
N PRO A 155 38.40 -16.36 36.41
CA PRO A 155 37.47 -16.80 35.38
C PRO A 155 38.20 -16.81 34.04
N ALA A 156 38.15 -17.94 33.35
CA ALA A 156 38.66 -18.06 31.99
C ALA A 156 38.04 -16.95 31.13
N PRO A 157 38.83 -16.28 30.27
CA PRO A 157 38.32 -15.22 29.41
C PRO A 157 37.17 -15.79 28.56
N ALA A 158 36.02 -15.11 28.62
CA ALA A 158 34.89 -15.41 27.77
C ALA A 158 35.36 -15.53 26.31
N PRO A 159 34.86 -16.51 25.53
CA PRO A 159 35.18 -16.59 24.12
C PRO A 159 34.92 -15.24 23.46
N ALA A 160 35.94 -14.70 22.79
CA ALA A 160 35.80 -13.48 22.01
C ALA A 160 34.56 -13.59 21.10
N PRO A 161 33.78 -12.50 20.93
CA PRO A 161 32.62 -12.51 20.05
C PRO A 161 33.06 -13.02 18.67
N ALA A 162 32.37 -14.07 18.21
CA ALA A 162 32.57 -14.58 16.86
C ALA A 162 32.47 -13.40 15.88
N PRO A 163 33.36 -13.31 14.87
CA PRO A 163 33.25 -12.28 13.86
C PRO A 163 31.84 -12.32 13.26
N PRO A 164 31.19 -11.18 13.01
CA PRO A 164 29.87 -11.17 12.40
C PRO A 164 29.92 -12.03 11.14
N PRO A 165 28.90 -12.87 10.89
CA PRO A 165 28.86 -13.66 9.67
C PRO A 165 29.08 -12.70 8.51
N LYS A 166 30.13 -12.95 7.72
CA LYS A 166 30.39 -12.22 6.49
C LYS A 166 29.09 -12.27 5.71
N ALA A 167 28.41 -11.13 5.60
CA ALA A 167 27.21 -11.03 4.81
C ALA A 167 27.53 -11.63 3.43
N PRO A 168 26.66 -12.51 2.89
CA PRO A 168 26.88 -13.02 1.55
C PRO A 168 27.11 -11.84 0.60
N PRO A 169 27.96 -11.98 -0.43
CA PRO A 169 28.23 -10.90 -1.37
C PRO A 169 26.88 -10.39 -1.90
N ARG A 170 26.49 -9.19 -1.47
CA ARG A 170 25.27 -8.54 -1.92
C ARG A 170 25.50 -8.14 -3.36
N SER A 171 24.56 -8.46 -4.24
CA SER A 171 24.61 -8.00 -5.62
C SER A 171 24.65 -6.47 -5.62
N ASP A 172 25.54 -5.86 -6.41
CA ASP A 172 25.59 -4.40 -6.58
C ASP A 172 24.54 -3.91 -7.61
N LEU A 173 23.73 -4.83 -8.14
CA LEU A 173 22.69 -4.57 -9.12
C LEU A 173 21.60 -3.69 -8.53
N GLY A 174 21.28 -2.57 -9.16
CA GLY A 174 20.31 -1.61 -8.63
C GLY A 174 20.80 -0.80 -7.44
N ARG A 175 22.12 -0.80 -7.15
CA ARG A 175 22.68 0.17 -6.21
C ARG A 175 22.55 1.58 -6.78
N ARG A 176 21.92 2.46 -6.00
CA ARG A 176 21.93 3.90 -6.28
C ARG A 176 23.32 4.49 -5.98
N PRO A 177 23.86 5.40 -6.81
CA PRO A 177 25.10 6.11 -6.51
C PRO A 177 25.00 6.84 -5.16
N PRO A 178 25.93 6.65 -4.20
CA PRO A 178 25.87 7.29 -2.88
C PRO A 178 25.88 8.82 -2.92
N SER A 179 26.35 9.40 -4.03
CA SER A 179 26.41 10.85 -4.26
C SER A 179 25.10 11.45 -4.79
N ALA A 180 24.11 10.64 -5.16
CA ALA A 180 22.84 11.14 -5.68
C ALA A 180 21.95 11.63 -4.53
N PRO A 181 21.53 12.92 -4.50
CA PRO A 181 20.61 13.42 -3.49
C PRO A 181 19.24 12.73 -3.63
N VAL A 182 18.55 12.57 -2.50
CA VAL A 182 17.16 12.12 -2.47
C VAL A 182 16.32 13.25 -1.91
N GLU A 183 15.56 13.88 -2.79
CA GLU A 183 14.73 15.04 -2.47
C GLU A 183 13.29 14.64 -2.20
N ARG A 184 12.78 13.66 -2.96
CA ARG A 184 11.42 13.15 -2.82
C ARG A 184 11.38 11.63 -3.01
N ILE A 185 10.48 10.96 -2.27
CA ILE A 185 10.19 9.54 -2.46
C ILE A 185 8.71 9.41 -2.79
N VAL A 186 8.39 8.69 -3.86
CA VAL A 186 7.03 8.34 -4.23
C VAL A 186 6.84 6.85 -4.02
N SER A 187 5.78 6.47 -3.32
CA SER A 187 5.55 5.11 -2.87
C SER A 187 4.18 4.57 -3.30
N LEU A 188 4.12 3.29 -3.63
CA LEU A 188 2.90 2.51 -3.82
C LEU A 188 3.01 1.21 -3.02
N TYR A 189 1.87 0.61 -2.71
CA TYR A 189 1.83 -0.68 -2.04
C TYR A 189 1.02 -1.68 -2.84
N VAL A 190 1.45 -2.93 -2.84
CA VAL A 190 0.66 -4.07 -3.33
C VAL A 190 0.42 -4.98 -2.14
N VAL A 191 -0.82 -5.12 -1.72
CA VAL A 191 -1.19 -5.92 -0.55
C VAL A 191 -2.03 -7.12 -0.94
N SER A 192 -1.93 -8.19 -0.16
CA SER A 192 -2.82 -9.34 -0.32
C SER A 192 -4.24 -8.97 0.09
N ARG A 193 -5.22 -9.71 -0.43
CA ARG A 193 -6.61 -9.63 0.02
C ARG A 193 -6.72 -9.99 1.51
N GLU A 194 -7.78 -9.50 2.14
CA GLU A 194 -8.02 -9.71 3.56
C GLU A 194 -7.98 -11.21 3.92
N GLY A 195 -7.27 -11.55 5.00
CA GLY A 195 -7.08 -12.93 5.45
C GLY A 195 -6.06 -13.76 4.65
N SER A 196 -5.51 -13.23 3.55
CA SER A 196 -4.51 -13.92 2.72
C SER A 196 -3.12 -13.32 2.88
N ARG A 197 -2.08 -14.06 2.46
CA ARG A 197 -0.68 -13.60 2.37
C ARG A 197 -0.06 -14.08 1.08
N PHE A 198 0.88 -13.31 0.54
CA PHE A 198 1.66 -13.75 -0.62
C PHE A 198 2.71 -14.76 -0.18
N ASN A 199 2.86 -15.82 -0.98
CA ASN A 199 3.94 -16.80 -0.83
C ASN A 199 5.21 -16.28 -1.51
N GLY A 200 6.37 -16.45 -0.86
CA GLY A 200 7.65 -16.03 -1.40
C GLY A 200 8.00 -16.66 -2.75
N SER A 201 7.60 -17.91 -2.98
CA SER A 201 7.87 -18.59 -4.26
C SER A 201 7.13 -17.92 -5.42
N ASP A 202 5.83 -17.63 -5.21
CA ASP A 202 5.00 -16.96 -6.20
C ASP A 202 5.46 -15.52 -6.43
N LEU A 203 5.95 -14.86 -5.38
CA LEU A 203 6.52 -13.51 -5.44
C LEU A 203 7.74 -13.43 -6.35
N VAL A 204 8.66 -14.40 -6.28
CA VAL A 204 9.85 -14.44 -7.16
C VAL A 204 9.40 -14.56 -8.61
N VAL A 205 8.51 -15.51 -8.90
CA VAL A 205 8.00 -15.74 -10.26
C VAL A 205 7.24 -14.52 -10.78
N ALA A 206 6.42 -13.88 -9.93
CA ALA A 206 5.68 -12.69 -10.31
C ALA A 206 6.61 -11.48 -10.54
N ALA A 207 7.64 -11.31 -9.71
CA ALA A 207 8.63 -10.25 -9.86
C ALA A 207 9.44 -10.39 -11.15
N GLU A 208 9.94 -11.60 -11.45
CA GLU A 208 10.66 -11.89 -12.70
C GLU A 208 9.77 -11.65 -13.92
N LYS A 209 8.51 -12.12 -13.89
CA LYS A 209 7.52 -11.86 -14.96
C LYS A 209 7.17 -10.38 -15.13
N ALA A 210 7.31 -9.59 -14.08
CA ALA A 210 7.12 -8.16 -14.11
C ALA A 210 8.38 -7.37 -14.54
N GLY A 211 9.48 -8.07 -14.87
CA GLY A 211 10.74 -7.46 -15.29
C GLY A 211 11.51 -6.81 -14.14
N LEU A 212 11.33 -7.32 -12.92
CA LEU A 212 12.10 -6.90 -11.75
C LEU A 212 13.29 -7.82 -11.53
N GLU A 213 14.41 -7.23 -11.16
CA GLU A 213 15.65 -7.95 -10.91
C GLU A 213 16.02 -7.88 -9.43
N PHE A 214 16.42 -9.01 -8.86
CA PHE A 214 16.88 -9.08 -7.47
C PHE A 214 18.30 -8.53 -7.35
N GLY A 215 18.53 -7.61 -6.42
CA GLY A 215 19.79 -6.87 -6.36
C GLY A 215 20.21 -6.40 -4.99
N ASP A 216 20.73 -5.16 -4.95
CA ASP A 216 21.27 -4.53 -3.75
C ASP A 216 20.25 -4.52 -2.61
N MET A 217 20.74 -4.47 -1.38
CA MET A 217 19.91 -4.52 -0.17
C MET A 217 19.00 -5.76 -0.01
N GLY A 218 19.09 -6.74 -0.92
CA GLY A 218 18.22 -7.91 -0.93
C GLY A 218 16.78 -7.57 -1.29
N ILE A 219 16.58 -6.57 -2.16
CA ILE A 219 15.27 -6.18 -2.67
C ILE A 219 15.26 -6.27 -4.20
N TYR A 220 14.07 -6.09 -4.78
CA TYR A 220 13.92 -6.08 -6.23
C TYR A 220 14.05 -4.66 -6.78
N HIS A 221 14.60 -4.53 -7.97
CA HIS A 221 14.83 -3.28 -8.65
C HIS A 221 14.35 -3.35 -10.09
N ARG A 222 13.79 -2.25 -10.58
CA ARG A 222 13.63 -2.03 -12.02
C ARG A 222 14.78 -1.16 -12.48
N LEU A 223 15.62 -1.68 -13.35
CA LEU A 223 16.76 -0.95 -13.91
C LEU A 223 16.37 -0.24 -15.21
N VAL A 224 17.20 0.70 -15.63
CA VAL A 224 17.13 1.28 -16.97
C VAL A 224 17.68 0.27 -17.97
N ASP A 225 16.92 0.00 -19.03
CA ASP A 225 17.30 -0.97 -20.05
C ASP A 225 18.68 -0.62 -20.64
N GLY A 226 19.59 -1.60 -20.59
CA GLY A 226 20.96 -1.47 -21.08
C GLY A 226 21.89 -0.56 -20.25
N HIS A 227 21.43 0.02 -19.15
CA HIS A 227 22.20 0.95 -18.31
C HIS A 227 22.03 0.68 -16.81
N PRO A 228 22.43 -0.50 -16.30
CA PRO A 228 22.31 -0.86 -14.89
C PRO A 228 23.13 0.05 -13.96
N GLU A 229 24.17 0.72 -14.47
CA GLU A 229 25.06 1.61 -13.74
C GLU A 229 24.43 2.94 -13.32
N LYS A 230 23.35 3.38 -14.00
CA LYS A 230 22.62 4.60 -13.65
C LYS A 230 21.77 4.44 -12.38
N GLY A 231 21.64 3.21 -11.90
CA GLY A 231 20.84 2.86 -10.75
C GLY A 231 19.39 2.52 -11.11
N PRO A 232 18.56 2.23 -10.10
CA PRO A 232 17.20 1.75 -10.29
C PRO A 232 16.26 2.91 -10.61
N ILE A 233 15.32 2.68 -11.53
CA ILE A 233 14.16 3.54 -11.76
C ILE A 233 13.29 3.54 -10.48
N PHE A 234 12.94 2.35 -10.00
CA PHE A 234 12.23 2.15 -8.74
C PHE A 234 12.64 0.82 -8.11
N SER A 235 12.35 0.67 -6.83
CA SER A 235 12.69 -0.52 -6.04
C SER A 235 11.46 -1.07 -5.34
N VAL A 236 11.47 -2.37 -5.04
CA VAL A 236 10.36 -3.10 -4.43
C VAL A 236 10.86 -3.88 -3.23
N ALA A 237 10.38 -3.50 -2.06
CA ALA A 237 10.72 -4.10 -0.76
C ALA A 237 9.54 -4.85 -0.16
N ASN A 238 9.83 -5.71 0.80
CA ASN A 238 8.82 -6.40 1.59
C ASN A 238 8.20 -5.42 2.63
N LEU A 239 6.87 -5.45 2.86
CA LEU A 239 6.27 -4.68 3.95
C LEU A 239 6.69 -5.15 5.35
N VAL A 240 7.10 -6.42 5.49
CA VAL A 240 7.52 -6.99 6.77
C VAL A 240 8.98 -6.65 7.03
N LYS A 241 9.27 -6.12 8.22
CA LYS A 241 10.66 -5.86 8.66
C LYS A 241 11.45 -7.18 8.66
N PRO A 242 12.64 -7.22 8.04
CA PRO A 242 13.51 -6.07 7.76
C PRO A 242 13.31 -5.39 6.39
N GLY A 243 12.36 -5.84 5.57
CA GLY A 243 12.07 -5.26 4.25
C GLY A 243 12.81 -5.91 3.08
N ASN A 244 13.71 -6.86 3.34
CA ASN A 244 14.41 -7.64 2.31
C ASN A 244 13.73 -9.00 2.03
N PHE A 245 14.13 -9.62 0.92
CA PHE A 245 13.79 -10.98 0.56
C PHE A 245 15.00 -11.89 0.76
N ASP A 246 14.91 -12.79 1.73
CA ASP A 246 15.91 -13.82 1.94
C ASP A 246 15.68 -14.98 0.95
N MET A 247 16.50 -15.02 -0.11
CA MET A 247 16.44 -16.06 -1.14
C MET A 247 16.67 -17.46 -0.58
N ALA A 248 17.41 -17.61 0.52
CA ALA A 248 17.63 -18.92 1.14
C ALA A 248 16.37 -19.46 1.85
N ARG A 249 15.46 -18.57 2.27
CA ARG A 249 14.23 -18.93 3.01
C ARG A 249 12.95 -18.56 2.26
N ILE A 250 13.07 -18.25 0.98
CA ILE A 250 11.98 -17.70 0.15
C ILE A 250 10.76 -18.62 0.07
N ALA A 251 10.97 -19.94 0.04
CA ALA A 251 9.88 -20.92 -0.02
C ALA A 251 8.96 -20.90 1.22
N THR A 252 9.47 -20.42 2.35
CA THR A 252 8.71 -20.31 3.61
C THR A 252 8.27 -18.87 3.90
N LEU A 253 8.68 -17.92 3.07
CA LEU A 253 8.35 -16.50 3.26
C LEU A 253 6.85 -16.31 3.02
N GLN A 254 6.21 -15.63 3.96
CA GLN A 254 4.86 -15.12 3.78
C GLN A 254 4.82 -13.64 4.12
N THR A 255 4.25 -12.84 3.23
CA THR A 255 4.13 -11.39 3.44
C THR A 255 2.72 -10.88 3.16
N PRO A 256 2.20 -9.93 3.96
CA PRO A 256 0.97 -9.21 3.66
C PRO A 256 1.08 -8.28 2.44
N GLY A 257 2.30 -7.97 1.96
CA GLY A 257 2.44 -7.15 0.77
C GLY A 257 3.85 -6.66 0.46
N LEU A 258 3.94 -5.86 -0.59
CA LEU A 258 5.15 -5.24 -1.12
C LEU A 258 5.02 -3.71 -1.17
N SER A 259 6.13 -3.03 -0.96
CA SER A 259 6.24 -1.58 -1.07
C SER A 259 7.11 -1.24 -2.27
N PHE A 260 6.51 -0.56 -3.23
CA PHE A 260 7.19 0.03 -4.37
C PHE A 260 7.57 1.45 -3.99
N PHE A 261 8.79 1.85 -4.28
CA PHE A 261 9.23 3.23 -4.07
C PHE A 261 10.22 3.65 -5.14
N MET A 262 10.09 4.89 -5.58
CA MET A 262 11.07 5.57 -6.43
C MET A 262 11.58 6.79 -5.70
N ALA A 263 12.89 6.98 -5.69
CA ALA A 263 13.53 8.13 -5.10
C ALA A 263 13.93 9.10 -6.22
N LEU A 264 13.61 10.37 -6.03
CA LEU A 264 13.80 11.45 -7.00
C LEU A 264 14.86 12.43 -6.44
N PRO A 265 15.77 12.97 -7.29
CA PRO A 265 15.94 12.65 -8.71
C PRO A 265 16.39 11.20 -8.97
N GLY A 266 15.93 10.66 -10.10
CA GLY A 266 16.24 9.31 -10.58
C GLY A 266 17.05 9.35 -11.88
N PRO A 267 17.35 8.18 -12.48
CA PRO A 267 18.09 8.11 -13.74
C PRO A 267 17.27 8.55 -14.97
N ILE A 268 15.95 8.67 -14.81
CA ILE A 268 14.99 9.12 -15.80
C ILE A 268 14.01 10.12 -15.14
N PRO A 269 13.28 10.94 -15.92
CA PRO A 269 12.25 11.85 -15.41
C PRO A 269 11.24 11.14 -14.51
N ALA A 270 10.71 11.85 -13.51
CA ALA A 270 9.84 11.26 -12.51
C ALA A 270 8.53 10.76 -13.12
N LEU A 271 7.99 11.47 -14.12
CA LEU A 271 6.82 11.03 -14.86
C LEU A 271 7.06 9.69 -15.59
N ASP A 272 8.19 9.54 -16.25
CA ASP A 272 8.55 8.33 -16.98
C ASP A 272 8.79 7.16 -16.01
N ALA A 273 9.43 7.43 -14.87
CA ALA A 273 9.59 6.46 -13.78
C ALA A 273 8.24 5.98 -13.24
N TRP A 274 7.27 6.88 -13.10
CA TRP A 274 5.91 6.54 -12.69
C TRP A 274 5.15 5.71 -13.74
N ASP A 275 5.25 6.08 -15.01
CA ASP A 275 4.62 5.35 -16.10
C ASP A 275 5.27 3.96 -16.32
N ALA A 276 6.49 3.74 -15.82
CA ALA A 276 7.08 2.41 -15.68
C ALA A 276 6.64 1.67 -14.40
N MET A 277 6.55 2.36 -13.27
CA MET A 277 6.23 1.78 -11.95
C MET A 277 4.78 1.32 -11.85
N LEU A 278 3.83 2.14 -12.30
CA LEU A 278 2.39 1.87 -12.14
C LEU A 278 1.94 0.58 -12.86
N PRO A 279 2.25 0.36 -14.17
CA PRO A 279 1.88 -0.87 -14.84
C PRO A 279 2.56 -2.10 -14.21
N THR A 280 3.80 -1.94 -13.74
CA THR A 280 4.52 -3.02 -13.06
C THR A 280 3.83 -3.42 -11.75
N ALA A 281 3.41 -2.44 -10.94
CA ALA A 281 2.69 -2.68 -9.70
C ALA A 281 1.30 -3.31 -9.95
N GLN A 282 0.57 -2.85 -10.96
CA GLN A 282 -0.71 -3.43 -11.37
C GLN A 282 -0.55 -4.88 -11.84
N ARG A 283 0.43 -5.14 -12.72
CA ARG A 283 0.74 -6.48 -13.20
C ARG A 283 1.10 -7.43 -12.07
N LEU A 284 1.89 -6.96 -11.11
CA LEU A 284 2.30 -7.79 -9.97
C LEU A 284 1.13 -8.04 -9.01
N ALA A 285 0.22 -7.08 -8.84
CA ALA A 285 -1.02 -7.29 -8.11
C ALA A 285 -1.93 -8.31 -8.82
N GLU A 286 -2.05 -8.27 -10.15
CA GLU A 286 -2.79 -9.28 -10.92
C GLU A 286 -2.20 -10.69 -10.77
N LEU A 287 -0.87 -10.83 -10.85
CA LEU A 287 -0.19 -12.12 -10.75
C LEU A 287 -0.27 -12.76 -9.36
N LEU A 288 -0.51 -11.96 -8.31
CA LEU A 288 -0.55 -12.41 -6.92
C LEU A 288 -1.95 -12.30 -6.30
N ASP A 289 -2.97 -11.99 -7.11
CA ASP A 289 -4.33 -11.73 -6.65
C ASP A 289 -4.43 -10.64 -5.55
N GLY A 290 -3.57 -9.63 -5.63
CA GLY A 290 -3.47 -8.50 -4.70
C GLY A 290 -4.27 -7.25 -5.07
N LEU A 291 -4.13 -6.22 -4.25
CA LEU A 291 -4.70 -4.89 -4.44
C LEU A 291 -3.58 -3.83 -4.43
N VAL A 292 -3.65 -2.88 -5.35
CA VAL A 292 -2.72 -1.74 -5.39
C VAL A 292 -3.29 -0.62 -4.53
N LEU A 293 -2.47 -0.11 -3.61
CA LEU A 293 -2.79 0.98 -2.72
C LEU A 293 -1.84 2.17 -2.93
N ASP A 294 -2.35 3.37 -2.65
CA ASP A 294 -1.58 4.60 -2.59
C ASP A 294 -0.80 4.74 -1.27
N GLU A 295 -0.09 5.86 -1.11
CA GLU A 295 0.71 6.16 0.09
C GLU A 295 -0.11 6.19 1.39
N GLU A 296 -1.40 6.54 1.30
CA GLU A 296 -2.34 6.60 2.42
C GLU A 296 -3.00 5.23 2.69
N ARG A 297 -2.62 4.19 1.95
CA ARG A 297 -3.20 2.84 1.96
C ARG A 297 -4.64 2.79 1.46
N ASN A 298 -5.05 3.75 0.64
CA ASN A 298 -6.33 3.72 -0.06
C ASN A 298 -6.19 2.99 -1.39
N ALA A 299 -7.28 2.37 -1.85
CA ALA A 299 -7.29 1.70 -3.16
C ALA A 299 -6.94 2.69 -4.29
N LEU A 300 -6.04 2.28 -5.19
CA LEU A 300 -5.54 3.15 -6.24
C LEU A 300 -6.58 3.35 -7.35
N GLY A 301 -7.35 4.44 -7.25
CA GLY A 301 -8.34 4.84 -8.24
C GLY A 301 -7.78 5.73 -9.36
N ARG A 302 -8.54 5.86 -10.47
CA ARG A 302 -8.17 6.70 -11.63
C ARG A 302 -7.88 8.16 -11.26
N GLN A 303 -8.66 8.73 -10.34
CA GLN A 303 -8.46 10.11 -9.88
C GLN A 303 -7.14 10.28 -9.13
N ARG A 304 -6.77 9.33 -8.26
CA ARG A 304 -5.48 9.37 -7.53
C ARG A 304 -4.30 9.20 -8.48
N ILE A 305 -4.42 8.31 -9.47
CA ILE A 305 -3.40 8.13 -10.52
C ILE A 305 -3.17 9.44 -11.30
N ALA A 306 -4.25 10.10 -11.72
CA ALA A 306 -4.14 11.38 -12.43
C ALA A 306 -3.49 12.46 -11.54
N HIS A 307 -3.89 12.53 -10.27
CA HIS A 307 -3.31 13.47 -9.32
C HIS A 307 -1.80 13.26 -9.12
N ILE A 308 -1.35 12.03 -8.85
CA ILE A 308 0.09 11.73 -8.69
C ILE A 308 0.85 12.07 -9.97
N ARG A 309 0.29 11.75 -11.14
CA ARG A 309 0.89 12.07 -12.43
C ARG A 309 1.09 13.58 -12.62
N ASP A 310 0.11 14.39 -12.25
CA ASP A 310 0.19 15.85 -12.36
C ASP A 310 1.18 16.46 -11.36
N GLU A 311 1.29 15.90 -10.16
CA GLU A 311 2.33 16.28 -9.19
C GLU A 311 3.74 15.99 -9.71
N LEU A 312 3.94 14.82 -10.32
CA LEU A 312 5.23 14.41 -10.89
C LEU A 312 5.61 15.27 -12.09
N ARG A 313 4.64 15.59 -12.95
CA ARG A 313 4.83 16.58 -14.02
C ARG A 313 5.23 17.95 -13.48
N GLY A 314 4.64 18.37 -12.36
CA GLY A 314 5.01 19.62 -11.69
C GLY A 314 6.43 19.59 -11.14
N TRP A 315 6.83 18.44 -10.56
CA TRP A 315 8.17 18.19 -10.07
C TRP A 315 9.21 18.24 -11.21
N ASP A 316 8.99 17.51 -12.30
CA ASP A 316 9.91 17.49 -13.46
C ASP A 316 10.14 18.90 -14.03
N ARG A 317 9.07 19.70 -14.23
CA ARG A 317 9.21 21.10 -14.70
C ARG A 317 10.02 21.99 -13.74
N GLY A 318 9.94 21.73 -12.45
CA GLY A 318 10.69 22.49 -11.44
C GLY A 318 12.19 22.19 -11.48
N HIS A 319 12.55 20.92 -11.70
CA HIS A 319 13.95 20.48 -11.72
C HIS A 319 14.63 20.63 -13.08
N GLU A 320 13.90 20.53 -14.20
CA GLU A 320 14.41 20.88 -15.54
C GLU A 320 14.87 22.36 -15.62
N GLY A 321 14.25 23.25 -14.84
CA GLY A 321 14.63 24.66 -14.76
C GLY A 321 15.94 24.92 -14.00
N GLU A 322 16.34 24.03 -13.09
CA GLU A 322 17.59 24.14 -12.32
C GLU A 322 18.79 23.53 -13.05
N GLU A 323 18.58 22.53 -13.91
CA GLU A 323 19.66 21.84 -14.64
C GLU A 323 20.13 22.55 -15.92
N ILE A 324 19.63 23.77 -16.20
CA ILE A 324 20.21 24.61 -17.25
C ILE A 324 21.61 25.03 -16.80
N LYS A 325 22.61 24.20 -17.14
CA LYS A 325 24.01 24.56 -17.14
C LYS A 325 24.14 25.86 -17.95
N PHE A 326 24.29 26.97 -17.24
CA PHE A 326 24.82 28.20 -17.83
C PHE A 326 26.16 27.81 -18.47
N GLY A 327 26.16 27.69 -19.80
CA GLY A 327 27.35 27.38 -20.58
C GLY A 327 28.43 28.39 -20.26
N GLN A 328 29.52 27.89 -19.69
CA GLN A 328 30.80 28.57 -19.58
C GLN A 328 31.59 28.35 -20.87
#